data_AF-A0A392QUI8-F1
#
_entry.id   AF-A0A392QUI8-F1
#
_cell.length_a   1.000
_cell.length_b   1.000
_cell.length_c   1.000
_cell.angle_alpha   90.00
_cell.angle_beta   90.00
_cell.angle_gamma   90.00
#
_symmetry.space_group_name_H-M   'P 1'
#
loop_
_entity.id
_entity.type
_entity.pdbx_description
1 polymer ?
#
loop_
_entity_poly.entity_id
_entity_poly.type
_entity_poly.pdbx_seq_one_letter_code
_entity_poly.pdbx_strand_id
1 'polypeptide(L)'
;MASFTTLFTFLTIALISFSCSSQFISPIEKDPLTNLFSTSLGIGTPQHNFNLAIDLGGPILWYDCNKNYNSSTYTPLSCDSKLCSGDGGCTSCNGPLKPGCTNNTCGATIINALADSLFSGDTGNDVLFISNSKISGLLSSCTDSDGFSDDSPLKGLPKT
;
A
#
# COMPACT_ATOMS: atom_id res chain seq x y z
N MET A 1 29.99 -24.18 -44.70
CA MET A 1 29.58 -25.00 -43.54
C MET A 1 29.74 -24.14 -42.31
N ALA A 2 28.71 -23.34 -42.00
CA ALA A 2 28.69 -22.50 -40.81
C ALA A 2 28.66 -23.41 -39.58
N SER A 3 29.56 -23.12 -38.65
CA SER A 3 29.99 -24.03 -37.60
C SER A 3 28.85 -24.39 -36.64
N PHE A 4 28.56 -25.68 -36.50
CA PHE A 4 27.62 -26.21 -35.50
C PHE A 4 27.96 -25.80 -34.04
N THR A 5 29.20 -25.35 -33.80
CA THR A 5 29.65 -24.87 -32.49
C THR A 5 29.05 -23.52 -32.08
N THR A 6 28.67 -22.65 -33.03
CA THR A 6 28.05 -21.35 -32.67
C THR A 6 26.58 -21.48 -32.28
N LEU A 7 25.88 -22.51 -32.79
CA LEU A 7 24.49 -22.76 -32.43
C LEU A 7 24.35 -23.27 -30.98
N PHE A 8 25.33 -24.06 -30.51
CA PHE A 8 25.35 -24.58 -29.14
C PHE A 8 25.62 -23.50 -28.08
N THR A 9 26.43 -22.48 -28.40
CA THR A 9 26.70 -21.36 -27.48
C THR A 9 25.52 -20.39 -27.34
N PHE A 10 24.66 -20.24 -28.35
CA PHE A 10 23.42 -19.45 -28.20
C PHE A 10 22.39 -20.16 -27.31
N LEU A 11 22.33 -21.50 -27.35
CA LEU A 11 21.39 -22.28 -26.55
C LEU A 11 21.74 -22.26 -25.05
N THR A 12 23.03 -22.20 -24.69
CA THR A 12 23.47 -22.10 -23.29
C THR A 12 23.21 -20.73 -22.67
N ILE A 13 23.29 -19.64 -23.45
CA ILE A 13 22.95 -18.28 -22.97
C ILE A 13 21.44 -18.16 -22.71
N ALA A 14 20.60 -18.83 -23.51
CA ALA A 14 19.15 -18.82 -23.30
C ALA A 14 18.69 -19.56 -22.03
N LEU A 15 19.48 -20.55 -21.55
CA LEU A 15 19.22 -21.31 -20.33
C LEU A 15 19.68 -20.60 -19.05
N ILE A 16 20.41 -19.48 -19.14
CA ILE A 16 20.58 -18.54 -18.02
C ILE A 16 19.33 -17.65 -17.92
N SER A 17 18.16 -18.28 -18.09
CA SER A 17 16.86 -17.66 -17.98
C SER A 17 16.80 -17.00 -16.60
N PHE A 18 16.63 -15.67 -16.63
CA PHE A 18 16.50 -14.78 -15.49
C PHE A 18 15.61 -15.38 -14.40
N SER A 19 16.22 -15.95 -13.36
CA SER A 19 15.54 -16.22 -12.10
C SER A 19 15.38 -14.91 -11.32
N CYS A 20 14.63 -13.95 -11.88
CA CYS A 20 14.10 -12.85 -11.08
C CYS A 20 12.83 -13.35 -10.39
N SER A 21 12.99 -14.31 -9.49
CA SER A 21 11.93 -14.72 -8.58
C SER A 21 12.10 -13.90 -7.31
N SER A 22 11.62 -12.65 -7.31
CA SER A 22 11.48 -11.91 -6.06
C SER A 22 10.38 -12.58 -5.25
N GLN A 23 10.77 -13.50 -4.36
CA GLN A 23 9.85 -14.10 -3.41
C GLN A 23 9.71 -13.17 -2.21
N PHE A 24 8.49 -12.67 -1.98
CA PHE A 24 8.16 -11.93 -0.78
C PHE A 24 7.59 -12.91 0.25
N ILE A 25 8.23 -12.98 1.41
CA ILE A 25 7.83 -13.77 2.58
C ILE A 25 7.58 -12.81 3.74
N SER A 26 6.33 -12.66 4.16
CA SER A 26 5.98 -11.86 5.32
C SER A 26 5.41 -12.74 6.44
N PRO A 27 5.86 -12.58 7.69
CA PRO A 27 5.22 -13.23 8.83
C PRO A 27 3.75 -12.81 8.94
N ILE A 28 2.91 -13.77 9.35
CA ILE A 28 1.49 -13.54 9.64
C ILE A 28 1.26 -13.86 11.11
N GLU A 29 0.63 -12.92 11.82
CA GLU A 29 0.20 -13.08 13.21
C GLU A 29 -1.32 -13.20 13.25
N LYS A 30 -1.83 -13.98 14.21
CA LYS A 30 -3.27 -14.04 14.49
C LYS A 30 -3.54 -13.33 15.81
N ASP A 31 -4.36 -12.29 15.77
CA ASP A 31 -4.78 -11.58 16.97
C ASP A 31 -5.79 -12.43 17.77
N PRO A 32 -5.53 -12.75 19.06
CA PRO A 32 -6.39 -13.64 19.83
C PRO A 32 -7.72 -12.99 20.24
N LEU A 33 -7.83 -11.66 20.24
CA LEU A 33 -9.03 -10.94 20.67
C LEU A 33 -10.07 -10.82 19.54
N THR A 34 -9.61 -10.55 18.32
CA THR A 34 -10.44 -10.32 17.13
C THR A 34 -10.47 -11.54 16.20
N ASN A 35 -9.56 -12.51 16.38
CA ASN A 35 -9.31 -13.63 15.45
C ASN A 35 -8.87 -13.23 14.04
N LEU A 36 -8.51 -11.96 13.83
CA LEU A 36 -8.00 -11.47 12.56
C LEU A 36 -6.54 -11.87 12.36
N PHE A 37 -6.15 -11.94 11.09
CA PHE A 37 -4.75 -12.13 10.70
C PHE A 37 -4.14 -10.79 10.33
N SER A 38 -2.90 -10.56 10.72
CA SER A 38 -2.16 -9.34 10.42
C SER A 38 -0.77 -9.65 9.89
N THR A 39 -0.17 -8.67 9.23
CA THR A 39 1.23 -8.68 8.83
C THR A 39 1.84 -7.30 9.06
N SER A 40 3.18 -7.23 9.14
CA SER A 40 3.90 -5.98 9.32
C SER A 40 4.57 -5.55 8.01
N LEU A 41 4.34 -4.32 7.58
CA LEU A 41 4.96 -3.73 6.39
C LEU A 41 5.65 -2.42 6.77
N GLY A 42 6.84 -2.19 6.20
CA GLY A 42 7.47 -0.87 6.27
C GLY A 42 6.95 0.01 5.14
N ILE A 43 6.64 1.28 5.41
CA ILE A 43 6.17 2.23 4.40
C ILE A 43 6.87 3.58 4.61
N GLY A 44 7.25 4.24 3.52
CA GLY A 44 7.78 5.61 3.52
C GLY A 44 9.28 5.75 3.72
N THR A 45 9.75 6.99 3.66
CA THR A 45 11.13 7.41 3.93
C THR A 45 11.15 8.59 4.92
N PRO A 46 11.65 8.44 6.16
CA PRO A 46 12.18 7.21 6.75
C PRO A 46 11.12 6.11 6.86
N GLN A 47 11.57 4.85 6.95
CA GLN A 47 10.66 3.71 7.04
C GLN A 47 9.84 3.75 8.34
N HIS A 48 8.52 3.69 8.21
CA HIS A 48 7.57 3.52 9.30
C HIS A 48 6.95 2.12 9.22
N ASN A 49 6.90 1.39 10.33
CA ASN A 49 6.31 0.05 10.35
C ASN A 49 4.83 0.13 10.69
N PHE A 50 4.00 -0.54 9.88
CA PHE A 50 2.56 -0.65 10.06
C PHE A 50 2.19 -2.11 10.29
N ASN A 51 1.41 -2.36 11.34
CA ASN A 51 0.76 -3.64 11.56
C ASN A 51 -0.63 -3.58 10.93
N LEU A 52 -0.84 -4.35 9.88
CA LEU A 52 -1.99 -4.24 9.00
C LEU A 52 -2.79 -5.54 9.04
N ALA A 53 -4.11 -5.43 9.21
CA ALA A 53 -5.01 -6.57 9.07
C ALA A 53 -5.03 -7.05 7.61
N ILE A 54 -5.04 -8.37 7.42
CA ILE A 54 -5.14 -9.00 6.11
C ILE A 54 -6.61 -9.13 5.75
N ASP A 55 -7.04 -8.31 4.79
CA ASP A 55 -8.34 -8.44 4.13
C ASP A 55 -8.14 -9.00 2.72
N LEU A 56 -8.52 -10.27 2.53
CA LEU A 56 -8.42 -10.95 1.23
C LEU A 56 -9.44 -10.42 0.20
N GLY A 57 -10.50 -9.75 0.65
CA GLY A 57 -11.54 -9.14 -0.21
C GLY A 57 -11.36 -7.64 -0.41
N GLY A 58 -10.35 -7.03 0.21
CA GLY A 58 -10.13 -5.59 0.20
C GLY A 58 -9.68 -5.07 -1.16
N PRO A 59 -10.19 -3.91 -1.62
CA PRO A 59 -9.86 -3.37 -2.95
C PRO A 59 -8.51 -2.64 -2.99
N ILE A 60 -7.99 -2.20 -1.84
CA ILE A 60 -6.77 -1.38 -1.75
C ILE A 60 -6.09 -1.58 -0.39
N LEU A 61 -4.75 -1.51 -0.37
CA LEU A 61 -4.00 -1.36 0.87
C LEU A 61 -4.29 0.03 1.45
N TRP A 62 -4.74 0.09 2.70
CA TRP A 62 -4.98 1.35 3.38
C TRP A 62 -4.42 1.36 4.81
N TYR A 63 -4.08 2.55 5.30
CA TYR A 63 -3.55 2.77 6.64
C TYR A 63 -3.88 4.17 7.17
N ASP A 64 -3.89 4.31 8.50
CA ASP A 64 -4.01 5.61 9.15
C ASP A 64 -2.66 6.34 9.10
N CYS A 65 -2.67 7.52 8.48
CA CYS A 65 -1.48 8.31 8.27
C CYS A 65 -1.44 9.61 9.08
N ASN A 66 -2.44 9.88 9.91
CA ASN A 66 -2.55 11.20 10.52
C ASN A 66 -1.52 11.44 11.63
N LYS A 67 -1.35 10.51 12.58
CA LYS A 67 -0.64 10.81 13.83
C LYS A 67 0.87 10.84 13.70
N ASN A 68 1.46 9.89 12.98
CA ASN A 68 2.92 9.68 13.01
C ASN A 68 3.56 9.38 11.64
N TYR A 69 2.80 9.46 10.54
CA TYR A 69 3.34 9.15 9.23
C TYR A 69 3.77 10.41 8.47
N ASN A 70 5.08 10.56 8.31
CA ASN A 70 5.68 11.57 7.46
C ASN A 70 6.76 10.92 6.60
N SER A 71 6.66 11.11 5.29
CA SER A 71 7.53 10.47 4.32
C SER A 71 7.94 11.44 3.23
N SER A 72 9.24 11.52 2.96
CA SER A 72 9.81 12.32 1.87
C SER A 72 9.64 11.70 0.48
N THR A 73 9.22 10.44 0.42
CA THR A 73 8.98 9.70 -0.83
C THR A 73 7.50 9.54 -1.17
N TYR A 74 6.60 10.04 -0.32
CA TYR A 74 5.17 10.03 -0.58
C TYR A 74 4.84 10.94 -1.76
N THR A 75 4.09 10.40 -2.72
CA THR A 75 3.57 11.15 -3.86
C THR A 75 2.05 10.96 -3.94
N PRO A 76 1.24 12.01 -3.72
CA PRO A 76 -0.21 11.91 -3.87
C PRO A 76 -0.59 11.66 -5.33
N LEU A 77 -1.62 10.86 -5.56
CA LEU A 77 -2.17 10.65 -6.89
C LEU A 77 -3.07 11.83 -7.26
N SER A 78 -2.75 12.56 -8.32
CA SER A 78 -3.59 13.67 -8.80
C SER A 78 -5.00 13.18 -9.20
N CYS A 79 -6.04 13.98 -8.94
CA CYS A 79 -7.41 13.73 -9.42
C CYS A 79 -7.51 13.69 -10.96
N ASP A 80 -6.64 14.40 -11.66
CA ASP A 80 -6.59 14.42 -13.12
C ASP A 80 -5.87 13.18 -13.71
N SER A 81 -5.31 12.32 -12.85
CA SER A 81 -4.61 11.13 -13.27
C SER A 81 -5.57 10.11 -13.88
N LYS A 82 -5.15 9.48 -14.99
CA LYS A 82 -5.88 8.34 -15.57
C LYS A 82 -5.94 7.11 -14.67
N LEU A 83 -5.08 7.05 -13.65
CA LEU A 83 -5.09 5.98 -12.65
C LEU A 83 -6.09 6.26 -11.51
N CYS A 84 -6.68 7.45 -11.45
CA CYS A 84 -7.72 7.76 -10.48
C CYS A 84 -9.03 7.11 -10.91
N SER A 85 -9.61 6.23 -10.08
CA SER A 85 -10.93 5.66 -10.36
C SER A 85 -12.06 6.69 -10.19
N GLY A 86 -11.84 7.70 -9.35
CA GLY A 86 -12.80 8.75 -9.03
C GLY A 86 -13.86 8.36 -8.01
N ASP A 87 -13.88 7.10 -7.56
CA ASP A 87 -14.93 6.56 -6.67
C ASP A 87 -14.98 7.26 -5.31
N GLY A 88 -13.81 7.62 -4.74
CA GLY A 88 -13.70 8.36 -3.48
C GLY A 88 -13.74 9.88 -3.63
N GLY A 89 -14.00 10.39 -4.85
CA GLY A 89 -13.99 11.82 -5.16
C GLY A 89 -12.58 12.42 -5.25
N CYS A 90 -12.52 13.75 -5.29
CA CYS A 90 -11.27 14.50 -5.25
C CYS A 90 -11.15 15.20 -3.89
N THR A 91 -10.10 14.89 -3.14
CA THR A 91 -9.90 15.38 -1.78
C THR A 91 -9.00 16.61 -1.76
N SER A 92 -9.19 17.40 -0.72
CA SER A 92 -8.36 18.55 -0.37
C SER A 92 -8.41 18.74 1.13
N CYS A 93 -7.32 19.26 1.70
CA CYS A 93 -7.16 19.39 3.14
C CYS A 93 -6.70 20.80 3.51
N ASN A 94 -7.24 21.32 4.61
CA ASN A 94 -6.81 22.59 5.19
C ASN A 94 -5.81 22.32 6.32
N GLY A 95 -4.54 22.13 5.98
CA GLY A 95 -3.47 21.85 6.95
C GLY A 95 -2.08 21.87 6.32
N PRO A 96 -1.02 21.62 7.12
CA PRO A 96 0.33 21.43 6.59
C PRO A 96 0.36 20.26 5.60
N LEU A 97 1.04 20.46 4.47
CA LEU A 97 1.18 19.41 3.45
C LEU A 97 1.89 18.19 4.05
N LYS A 98 1.20 17.06 4.11
CA LYS A 98 1.72 15.76 4.58
C LYS A 98 0.93 14.63 3.91
N PRO A 99 1.38 13.37 3.96
CA PRO A 99 0.53 12.24 3.59
C PRO A 99 -0.83 12.32 4.30
N GLY A 100 -1.93 12.19 3.55
CA GLY A 100 -3.30 12.32 4.06
C GLY A 100 -3.80 13.75 4.20
N CYS A 101 -2.99 14.75 3.85
CA CYS A 101 -3.38 16.16 3.77
C CYS A 101 -2.69 16.82 2.57
N THR A 102 -3.19 16.52 1.37
CA THR A 102 -2.74 17.12 0.13
C THR A 102 -3.91 17.69 -0.67
N ASN A 103 -3.61 18.57 -1.64
CA ASN A 103 -4.63 19.17 -2.51
C ASN A 103 -4.71 18.42 -3.84
N ASN A 104 -5.88 18.44 -4.48
CA ASN A 104 -6.14 17.76 -5.76
C ASN A 104 -5.77 16.27 -5.74
N THR A 105 -6.11 15.57 -4.65
CA THR A 105 -5.71 14.17 -4.44
C THR A 105 -6.87 13.23 -4.73
N CYS A 106 -6.61 12.17 -5.48
CA CYS A 106 -7.60 11.17 -5.84
C CYS A 106 -8.05 10.41 -4.58
N GLY A 107 -9.33 10.47 -4.26
CA GLY A 107 -9.91 9.71 -3.16
C GLY A 107 -10.11 8.24 -3.53
N ALA A 108 -9.71 7.33 -2.64
CA ALA A 108 -10.08 5.92 -2.67
C ALA A 108 -11.26 5.67 -1.73
N THR A 109 -12.16 4.78 -2.14
CA THR A 109 -13.18 4.23 -1.24
C THR A 109 -12.55 3.13 -0.39
N ILE A 110 -12.51 3.34 0.92
CA ILE A 110 -12.05 2.37 1.91
C ILE A 110 -13.26 1.70 2.55
N ILE A 111 -13.14 0.40 2.78
CA ILE A 111 -14.17 -0.43 3.41
C ILE A 111 -13.57 -1.10 4.64
N ASN A 112 -14.22 -0.94 5.79
CA ASN A 112 -14.01 -1.79 6.95
C ASN A 112 -15.29 -2.60 7.21
N ALA A 113 -15.31 -3.83 6.71
CA ALA A 113 -16.47 -4.73 6.83
C ALA A 113 -16.78 -5.13 8.28
N LEU A 114 -15.79 -5.06 9.18
CA LEU A 114 -15.98 -5.35 10.61
C LEU A 114 -16.79 -4.26 11.32
N ALA A 115 -16.71 -3.05 10.79
CA ALA A 115 -17.40 -1.87 11.29
C ALA A 115 -18.64 -1.50 10.45
N ASP A 116 -18.96 -2.28 9.41
CA ASP A 116 -19.97 -1.92 8.40
C ASP A 116 -19.82 -0.47 7.91
N SER A 117 -18.56 -0.09 7.64
CA SER A 117 -18.18 1.30 7.41
C SER A 117 -17.52 1.48 6.06
N LEU A 118 -17.92 2.55 5.38
CA LEU A 118 -17.36 3.04 4.12
C LEU A 118 -16.93 4.48 4.31
N PHE A 119 -15.69 4.78 3.95
CA PHE A 119 -15.11 6.12 4.10
C PHE A 119 -14.08 6.40 3.01
N SER A 120 -13.64 7.64 2.90
CA SER A 120 -12.65 8.07 1.89
C SER A 120 -11.26 8.15 2.50
N GLY A 121 -10.25 7.93 1.67
CA GLY A 121 -8.85 8.20 1.98
C GLY A 121 -8.09 8.69 0.75
N ASP A 122 -6.99 9.40 0.98
CA ASP A 122 -6.14 9.95 -0.07
C ASP A 122 -5.34 8.83 -0.75
N THR A 123 -5.45 8.70 -2.06
CA THR A 123 -4.64 7.77 -2.84
C THR A 123 -3.27 8.37 -3.10
N GLY A 124 -2.23 7.59 -2.86
CA GLY A 124 -0.86 7.96 -3.16
C GLY A 124 0.02 6.74 -3.37
N ASN A 125 1.25 6.99 -3.80
CA ASN A 125 2.29 5.97 -3.77
C ASN A 125 3.40 6.38 -2.81
N ASP A 126 4.02 5.37 -2.22
CA ASP A 126 5.26 5.51 -1.49
C ASP A 126 6.09 4.24 -1.65
N VAL A 127 7.29 4.24 -1.07
CA VAL A 127 8.13 3.08 -0.92
C VAL A 127 7.53 2.13 0.11
N LEU A 128 7.41 0.87 -0.25
CA LEU A 128 7.01 -0.23 0.64
C LEU A 128 8.19 -1.18 0.86
N PHE A 129 8.40 -1.59 2.10
CA PHE A 129 9.41 -2.54 2.52
C PHE A 129 8.73 -3.83 2.99
N ILE A 130 9.04 -4.92 2.30
CA ILE A 130 8.54 -6.26 2.61
C ILE A 130 9.67 -7.26 2.38
N SER A 131 9.89 -8.17 3.34
CA SER A 131 10.90 -9.24 3.19
C SER A 131 12.30 -8.73 2.84
N ASN A 132 12.75 -7.64 3.47
CA ASN A 132 14.01 -6.94 3.17
C ASN A 132 14.13 -6.43 1.72
N SER A 133 13.02 -6.35 1.00
CA SER A 133 12.94 -5.82 -0.35
C SER A 133 12.23 -4.47 -0.34
N LYS A 134 12.68 -3.59 -1.24
CA LYS A 134 12.11 -2.26 -1.46
C LYS A 134 11.24 -2.30 -2.71
N ILE A 135 9.97 -1.98 -2.59
CA ILE A 135 8.99 -1.87 -3.66
C ILE A 135 8.62 -0.40 -3.82
N SER A 136 8.54 0.09 -5.05
CA SER A 136 8.11 1.46 -5.35
C SER A 136 6.94 1.44 -6.33
N GLY A 137 6.11 2.47 -6.30
CA GLY A 137 5.01 2.65 -7.25
C GLY A 137 3.74 1.86 -6.93
N LEU A 138 3.65 1.25 -5.74
CA LEU A 138 2.39 0.68 -5.26
C LEU A 138 1.45 1.82 -4.86
N LEU A 139 0.25 1.83 -5.42
CA LEU A 139 -0.81 2.74 -4.97
C LEU A 139 -1.45 2.19 -3.69
N SER A 140 -1.60 3.06 -2.71
CA SER A 140 -2.21 2.79 -1.42
C SER A 140 -3.09 3.96 -1.01
N SER A 141 -3.97 3.74 -0.03
CA SER A 141 -4.81 4.79 0.52
C SER A 141 -4.40 5.17 1.94
N CYS A 142 -4.41 6.46 2.20
CA CYS A 142 -3.99 7.10 3.42
C CYS A 142 -5.23 7.78 4.00
N THR A 143 -5.71 7.32 5.16
CA THR A 143 -6.89 7.92 5.80
C THR A 143 -6.49 8.71 7.03
N ASP A 144 -7.18 9.83 7.27
CA ASP A 144 -7.04 10.61 8.50
C ASP A 144 -8.12 10.17 9.50
N SER A 145 -7.71 9.37 10.48
CA SER A 145 -8.64 8.85 11.49
C SER A 145 -9.21 9.92 12.43
N ASP A 146 -8.51 11.04 12.65
CA ASP A 146 -9.02 12.11 13.52
C ASP A 146 -10.10 12.94 12.80
N GLY A 147 -10.24 12.79 11.48
CA GLY A 147 -11.33 13.36 10.70
C GLY A 147 -12.70 12.70 10.95
N PHE A 148 -12.72 11.54 11.61
CA PHE A 148 -13.96 10.87 11.97
C PHE A 148 -14.56 11.46 13.25
N SER A 149 -15.87 11.72 13.22
CA SER A 149 -16.61 12.23 14.37
C SER A 149 -16.76 11.22 15.52
N ASP A 150 -16.48 9.94 15.26
CA ASP A 150 -16.36 8.85 16.21
C ASP A 150 -15.38 7.78 15.69
N ASP A 151 -14.91 6.88 16.55
CA ASP A 151 -14.02 5.77 16.14
C ASP A 151 -14.75 4.67 15.33
N SER A 152 -16.00 4.93 14.88
CA SER A 152 -16.85 3.94 14.22
C SER A 152 -16.14 3.27 13.03
N PRO A 153 -15.44 4.01 12.13
CA PRO A 153 -14.86 3.40 10.92
C PRO A 153 -13.73 2.41 11.19
N LEU A 154 -13.07 2.50 12.35
CA LEU A 154 -11.93 1.64 12.73
C LEU A 154 -12.32 0.52 13.70
N LYS A 155 -13.60 0.41 14.05
CA LYS A 155 -14.10 -0.59 14.99
C LYS A 155 -13.79 -2.02 14.52
N GLY A 156 -13.46 -2.89 15.47
CA GLY A 156 -13.21 -4.31 15.24
C GLY A 156 -11.80 -4.65 14.75
N LEU A 157 -11.00 -3.66 14.36
CA LEU A 157 -9.59 -3.88 14.04
C LEU A 157 -8.76 -4.14 15.29
N PRO A 158 -7.64 -4.89 15.18
CA PRO A 158 -6.72 -5.08 16.29
C PRO A 158 -6.19 -3.72 16.76
N LYS A 159 -6.10 -3.53 18.08
CA LYS A 159 -5.48 -2.32 18.64
C LYS A 159 -3.96 -2.45 18.50
N THR A 160 -3.35 -1.45 17.90
CA THR A 160 -1.90 -1.32 17.77
C THR A 160 -1.26 -0.63 18.96
#